data_AF-A0AAV3AP46-F1
#
_entry.id   AF-A0AAV3AP46-F1
#
_cell.length_a   1.000
_cell.length_b   1.000
_cell.length_c   1.000
_cell.angle_alpha   90.00
_cell.angle_beta   90.00
_cell.angle_gamma   90.00
#
_symmetry.space_group_name_H-M   'P 1'
#
loop_
_entity.id
_entity.type
_entity.pdbx_description
1 polymer ?
#
loop_
_entity_poly.entity_id
_entity_poly.type
_entity_poly.pdbx_seq_one_letter_code
_entity_poly.pdbx_strand_id
1 'polypeptide(L)'
;MEPVNAEGLGELVFSLPPTMSTLQEGRISSSFTAPPSTAIPSTEDYAGDYGLQLEFEQNGTAKSVTCTYSLELNKLFCQPGKTCPVLIRVQRSPPSGSVLRAVAVYKKSEHMAEVVKRCPHHERSVEPGDDAAPKSHLIRVEGNALAQYTEDGNGRHSVCVPYEEPQVGSQCSAILLNYMCNSSCMGGMNRRPIMTIITLESKERCFEVRVCACPGRDCRTEEGNFTKKKELKGSGKRAMPSAPASESLLPKKRLAEEEEVFTLQIRGHDRYEWFKRMNDALEAQDKPEPQKLTLKCRKCRDEIKPKKGKKLLVKDEDSE
;
A
#
# COMPACT_ATOMS: atom_id res chain seq x y z
N MET A 1 -14.13 -79.71 50.15
CA MET A 1 -15.57 -79.69 50.46
C MET A 1 -15.93 -78.25 50.76
N GLU A 2 -16.89 -77.70 50.02
CA GLU A 2 -17.62 -76.43 50.22
C GLU A 2 -16.81 -75.10 50.38
N PRO A 3 -17.32 -73.93 49.94
CA PRO A 3 -16.45 -72.77 49.74
C PRO A 3 -17.00 -71.38 50.20
N VAL A 4 -16.15 -70.38 49.95
CA VAL A 4 -16.39 -68.91 49.84
C VAL A 4 -16.58 -68.09 51.12
N ASN A 5 -15.67 -67.12 51.22
CA ASN A 5 -15.50 -66.07 52.22
C ASN A 5 -15.76 -64.71 51.55
N ALA A 6 -16.15 -63.67 52.30
CA ALA A 6 -15.67 -62.28 52.13
C ALA A 6 -16.44 -61.29 53.03
N GLU A 7 -15.84 -60.89 54.16
CA GLU A 7 -16.13 -59.59 54.77
C GLU A 7 -15.17 -58.54 54.22
N GLY A 8 -15.60 -57.27 54.20
CA GLY A 8 -14.78 -56.16 53.70
C GLY A 8 -14.27 -55.24 54.82
N LEU A 9 -13.34 -54.36 54.46
CA LEU A 9 -13.24 -52.97 54.91
C LEU A 9 -12.19 -52.27 54.01
N GLY A 10 -12.38 -50.98 53.73
CA GLY A 10 -11.63 -50.28 52.68
C GLY A 10 -10.26 -49.76 53.11
N GLU A 11 -9.26 -49.94 52.26
CA GLU A 11 -7.96 -49.26 52.34
C GLU A 11 -7.57 -48.54 51.03
N LEU A 12 -6.62 -47.62 51.17
CA LEU A 12 -6.09 -46.71 50.15
C LEU A 12 -5.18 -47.41 49.14
N VAL A 13 -5.33 -47.14 47.82
CA VAL A 13 -4.19 -47.19 46.88
C VAL A 13 -4.33 -46.17 45.72
N PHE A 14 -3.22 -45.53 45.35
CA PHE A 14 -3.02 -44.80 44.08
C PHE A 14 -3.08 -45.72 42.84
N SER A 15 -3.47 -45.19 41.67
CA SER A 15 -2.86 -45.54 40.35
C SER A 15 -3.36 -44.68 39.17
N LEU A 16 -2.49 -44.49 38.19
CA LEU A 16 -2.71 -43.95 36.82
C LEU A 16 -2.02 -44.94 35.84
N PRO A 17 -2.22 -44.83 34.51
CA PRO A 17 -3.45 -44.90 33.70
C PRO A 17 -3.40 -46.19 32.80
N PRO A 18 -4.28 -46.42 31.78
CA PRO A 18 -3.98 -45.91 30.43
C PRO A 18 -5.16 -45.73 29.41
N THR A 19 -4.87 -44.97 28.34
CA THR A 19 -5.34 -45.10 26.92
C THR A 19 -6.83 -45.02 26.49
N MET A 20 -7.07 -43.98 25.66
CA MET A 20 -7.69 -44.00 24.31
C MET A 20 -9.23 -43.96 24.10
N SER A 21 -9.60 -42.92 23.34
CA SER A 21 -10.60 -42.90 22.25
C SER A 21 -12.12 -42.96 22.55
N THR A 22 -12.73 -41.78 22.61
CA THR A 22 -13.98 -41.50 21.87
C THR A 22 -13.90 -40.14 21.19
N LEU A 23 -14.23 -40.09 19.90
CA LEU A 23 -14.41 -38.86 19.12
C LEU A 23 -15.70 -38.14 19.56
N GLN A 24 -15.68 -36.81 19.63
CA GLN A 24 -16.90 -36.01 19.50
C GLN A 24 -16.61 -34.72 18.73
N GLU A 25 -17.56 -34.31 17.89
CA GLU A 25 -17.30 -33.37 16.79
C GLU A 25 -17.11 -31.90 17.19
N GLY A 26 -16.16 -31.25 16.51
CA GLY A 26 -16.59 -30.25 15.53
C GLY A 26 -17.03 -28.87 16.03
N ARG A 27 -16.20 -28.19 16.82
CA ARG A 27 -16.11 -26.71 16.76
C ARG A 27 -14.67 -26.24 16.72
N ILE A 28 -14.11 -26.16 15.51
CA ILE A 28 -12.85 -25.44 15.27
C ILE A 28 -13.17 -23.94 15.31
N SER A 29 -13.20 -23.36 16.51
CA SER A 29 -13.16 -21.91 16.65
C SER A 29 -11.72 -21.46 16.38
N SER A 30 -11.44 -21.10 15.12
CA SER A 30 -10.14 -20.62 14.67
C SER A 30 -9.89 -19.21 15.21
N SER A 31 -9.58 -19.11 16.50
CA SER A 31 -9.14 -17.87 17.13
C SER A 31 -7.76 -17.50 16.60
N PHE A 32 -7.68 -16.43 15.80
CA PHE A 32 -6.41 -15.95 15.27
C PHE A 32 -5.55 -15.43 16.42
N THR A 33 -4.55 -16.20 16.83
CA THR A 33 -3.62 -15.82 17.90
C THR A 33 -2.80 -14.63 17.41
N ALA A 34 -3.04 -13.45 17.99
CA ALA A 34 -2.34 -12.23 17.59
C ALA A 34 -0.86 -12.31 18.02
N PRO A 35 0.09 -11.85 17.18
CA PRO A 35 1.47 -11.67 17.61
C PRO A 35 1.54 -10.62 18.74
N PRO A 36 2.61 -10.64 19.57
CA PRO A 36 2.74 -9.70 20.69
C PRO A 36 2.74 -8.25 20.19
N SER A 37 1.69 -7.50 20.57
CA SER A 37 1.55 -6.11 20.14
C SER A 37 2.46 -5.19 20.94
N THR A 38 3.39 -4.54 20.24
CA THR A 38 4.22 -3.48 20.82
C THR A 38 3.37 -2.24 21.10
N ALA A 39 3.69 -1.51 22.17
CA ALA A 39 2.96 -0.28 22.54
C ALA A 39 2.94 0.76 21.40
N ILE A 40 3.95 0.74 20.53
CA ILE A 40 4.01 1.48 19.26
C ILE A 40 4.28 0.44 18.16
N PRO A 41 3.38 0.23 17.18
CA PRO A 41 3.68 -0.57 16.00
C PRO A 41 4.62 0.22 15.07
N SER A 42 5.40 -0.50 14.28
CA SER A 42 6.23 0.10 13.25
C SER A 42 5.36 0.72 12.15
N THR A 43 5.90 1.75 11.49
CA THR A 43 5.30 2.41 10.32
C THR A 43 6.27 2.47 9.16
N GLU A 44 7.24 1.56 9.12
CA GLU A 44 8.20 1.43 8.03
C GLU A 44 7.69 0.38 7.02
N ASP A 45 7.80 0.66 5.72
CA ASP A 45 7.32 -0.26 4.69
C ASP A 45 8.24 -1.48 4.55
N TYR A 46 7.80 -2.63 5.06
CA TYR A 46 8.52 -3.90 4.97
C TYR A 46 7.76 -4.94 4.13
N ALA A 47 8.14 -5.02 2.84
CA ALA A 47 7.57 -5.97 1.88
C ALA A 47 7.74 -7.45 2.29
N GLY A 48 8.82 -7.75 3.03
CA GLY A 48 9.24 -9.10 3.39
C GLY A 48 9.42 -10.07 2.22
N ASP A 49 9.59 -11.35 2.55
CA ASP A 49 9.96 -12.38 1.56
C ASP A 49 8.85 -12.68 0.54
N TYR A 50 7.58 -12.41 0.88
CA TYR A 50 6.44 -12.60 -0.01
C TYR A 50 6.27 -11.42 -0.98
N GLY A 51 7.04 -10.33 -0.81
CA GLY A 51 6.96 -9.16 -1.68
C GLY A 51 5.59 -8.49 -1.60
N LEU A 52 5.04 -8.31 -0.38
CA LEU A 52 3.75 -7.68 -0.15
C LEU A 52 3.72 -6.28 -0.79
N GLN A 53 2.72 -6.04 -1.62
CA GLN A 53 2.45 -4.78 -2.30
C GLN A 53 0.96 -4.44 -2.16
N LEU A 54 0.68 -3.15 -1.95
CA LEU A 54 -0.67 -2.61 -1.94
C LEU A 54 -0.88 -1.85 -3.25
N GLU A 55 -1.88 -2.25 -4.00
CA GLU A 55 -2.35 -1.57 -5.19
C GLU A 55 -3.74 -0.98 -4.92
N PHE A 56 -4.07 0.11 -5.61
CA PHE A 56 -5.34 0.81 -5.47
C PHE A 56 -5.88 1.09 -6.87
N GLU A 57 -7.19 0.98 -7.05
CA GLU A 57 -7.82 1.37 -8.31
C GLU A 57 -7.61 2.86 -8.57
N GLN A 58 -7.24 3.21 -9.80
CA GLN A 58 -7.13 4.61 -10.21
C GLN A 58 -8.51 5.21 -10.50
N ASN A 59 -9.33 5.36 -9.46
CA ASN A 59 -10.56 6.11 -9.54
C ASN A 59 -10.21 7.61 -9.69
N GLY A 60 -10.66 8.23 -10.79
CA GLY A 60 -10.36 9.64 -11.09
C GLY A 60 -10.87 10.62 -10.02
N THR A 61 -10.37 11.86 -10.03
CA THR A 61 -10.62 12.83 -8.93
C THR A 61 -11.92 13.64 -9.08
N ALA A 62 -13.00 13.04 -9.60
CA ALA A 62 -14.28 13.73 -9.83
C ALA A 62 -15.05 14.03 -8.52
N LYS A 63 -16.00 14.97 -8.56
CA LYS A 63 -16.77 15.41 -7.36
C LYS A 63 -17.62 14.30 -6.73
N SER A 64 -18.07 13.33 -7.53
CA SER A 64 -18.92 12.20 -7.12
C SER A 64 -18.14 11.03 -6.51
N VAL A 65 -16.80 11.10 -6.48
CA VAL A 65 -15.96 9.95 -6.15
C VAL A 65 -15.85 9.78 -4.64
N THR A 66 -16.26 8.59 -4.18
CA THR A 66 -16.35 8.18 -2.77
C THR A 66 -15.02 7.71 -2.19
N CYS A 67 -14.11 7.24 -3.05
CA CYS A 67 -12.77 6.75 -2.72
C CYS A 67 -11.82 7.05 -3.88
N THR A 68 -10.65 7.62 -3.61
CA THR A 68 -9.59 7.89 -4.60
C THR A 68 -8.23 7.85 -3.89
N TYR A 69 -7.19 7.43 -4.60
CA TYR A 69 -5.86 7.22 -4.03
C TYR A 69 -4.80 8.04 -4.78
N SER A 70 -3.98 8.77 -4.03
CA SER A 70 -2.87 9.55 -4.56
C SER A 70 -1.56 8.78 -4.42
N LEU A 71 -0.97 8.41 -5.56
CA LEU A 71 0.35 7.78 -5.64
C LEU A 71 1.47 8.72 -5.15
N GLU A 72 1.38 10.02 -5.47
CA GLU A 72 2.39 11.02 -5.09
C GLU A 72 2.49 11.21 -3.57
N LEU A 73 1.37 11.04 -2.87
CA LEU A 73 1.27 11.24 -1.43
C LEU A 73 1.31 9.95 -0.60
N ASN A 74 1.29 8.77 -1.25
CA ASN A 74 0.97 7.47 -0.63
C ASN A 74 -0.27 7.59 0.29
N LYS A 75 -1.37 8.10 -0.27
CA LYS A 75 -2.51 8.59 0.53
C LYS A 75 -3.88 8.27 -0.08
N LEU A 76 -4.71 7.59 0.71
CA LEU A 76 -6.10 7.30 0.43
C LEU A 76 -7.01 8.45 0.90
N PHE A 77 -7.88 8.92 0.02
CA PHE A 77 -8.95 9.87 0.32
C PHE A 77 -10.29 9.16 0.16
N CYS A 78 -11.10 9.10 1.21
CA CYS A 78 -12.38 8.38 1.19
C CYS A 78 -13.49 9.08 1.97
N GLN A 79 -14.74 8.76 1.65
CA GLN A 79 -15.91 9.18 2.43
C GLN A 79 -16.15 8.25 3.63
N PRO A 80 -16.69 8.77 4.75
CA PRO A 80 -16.99 7.94 5.91
C PRO A 80 -18.02 6.87 5.56
N GLY A 81 -17.77 5.63 6.02
CA GLY A 81 -18.63 4.47 5.79
C GLY A 81 -18.67 3.94 4.36
N LYS A 82 -17.95 4.54 3.41
CA LYS A 82 -17.88 4.05 2.02
C LYS A 82 -16.76 3.02 1.83
N THR A 83 -17.05 2.04 0.99
CA THR A 83 -16.16 0.96 0.59
C THR A 83 -14.91 1.51 -0.09
N CYS A 84 -13.74 1.10 0.40
CA CYS A 84 -12.44 1.43 -0.16
C CYS A 84 -11.73 0.11 -0.53
N PRO A 85 -11.73 -0.31 -1.80
CA PRO A 85 -11.01 -1.51 -2.21
C PRO A 85 -9.50 -1.28 -2.09
N VAL A 86 -8.82 -2.18 -1.39
CA VAL A 86 -7.35 -2.26 -1.37
C VAL A 86 -6.96 -3.59 -1.99
N LEU A 87 -6.15 -3.53 -3.06
CA LEU A 87 -5.69 -4.71 -3.77
C LEU A 87 -4.39 -5.19 -3.12
N ILE A 88 -4.38 -6.45 -2.70
CA ILE A 88 -3.27 -7.13 -2.07
C ILE A 88 -2.57 -7.97 -3.14
N ARG A 89 -1.32 -7.61 -3.42
CA ARG A 89 -0.45 -8.34 -4.35
C ARG A 89 0.71 -8.96 -3.59
N VAL A 90 1.01 -10.22 -3.90
CA VAL A 90 2.13 -10.98 -3.36
C VAL A 90 2.90 -11.63 -4.50
N GLN A 91 4.23 -11.68 -4.39
CA GLN A 91 5.12 -12.29 -5.39
C GLN A 91 5.31 -13.79 -5.15
N ARG A 92 5.15 -14.25 -3.90
CA ARG A 92 5.14 -15.66 -3.49
C ARG A 92 3.89 -15.89 -2.64
N SER A 93 3.20 -17.01 -2.88
CA SER A 93 2.03 -17.36 -2.07
C SER A 93 2.45 -17.55 -0.60
N PRO A 94 1.72 -16.95 0.35
CA PRO A 94 1.98 -17.14 1.76
C PRO A 94 1.36 -18.49 2.22
N PRO A 95 1.73 -19.01 3.40
CA PRO A 95 1.23 -20.27 3.94
C PRO A 95 -0.31 -20.31 4.08
N SER A 96 -0.89 -21.50 3.90
CA SER A 96 -2.33 -21.73 4.09
C SER A 96 -2.76 -21.35 5.52
N GLY A 97 -3.80 -20.54 5.65
CA GLY A 97 -4.24 -19.98 6.94
C GLY A 97 -3.61 -18.63 7.30
N SER A 98 -2.84 -18.04 6.38
CA SER A 98 -2.40 -16.63 6.45
C SER A 98 -3.53 -15.66 6.76
N VAL A 99 -3.21 -14.58 7.47
CA VAL A 99 -4.18 -13.56 7.92
C VAL A 99 -3.71 -12.17 7.51
N LEU A 100 -4.61 -11.41 6.90
CA LEU A 100 -4.47 -9.97 6.71
C LEU A 100 -5.03 -9.24 7.92
N ARG A 101 -4.24 -8.35 8.53
CA ARG A 101 -4.68 -7.50 9.65
C ARG A 101 -4.50 -6.03 9.28
N ALA A 102 -5.55 -5.23 9.47
CA ALA A 102 -5.52 -3.78 9.31
C ALA A 102 -5.55 -3.08 10.68
N VAL A 103 -4.66 -2.11 10.88
CA VAL A 103 -4.52 -1.29 12.09
C VAL A 103 -4.47 0.19 11.70
N ALA A 104 -5.15 1.07 12.45
CA ALA A 104 -5.04 2.52 12.31
C ALA A 104 -4.15 3.11 13.40
N VAL A 105 -3.19 3.97 13.01
CA VAL A 105 -2.32 4.71 13.94
C VAL A 105 -2.24 6.19 13.56
N TYR A 106 -1.93 7.06 14.51
CA TYR A 106 -1.65 8.46 14.19
C TYR A 106 -0.25 8.61 13.57
N LYS A 107 -0.16 9.33 12.45
CA LYS A 107 1.08 9.53 11.68
C LYS A 107 2.15 10.34 12.43
N LYS A 108 1.73 11.21 13.35
CA LYS A 108 2.64 12.02 14.15
C LYS A 108 3.08 11.27 15.41
N SER A 109 4.39 11.29 15.70
CA SER A 109 4.97 10.71 16.92
C SER A 109 4.29 11.19 18.21
N GLU A 110 3.91 12.48 18.28
CA GLU A 110 3.22 13.09 19.43
C GLU A 110 1.89 12.42 19.82
N HIS A 111 1.27 11.68 18.90
CA HIS A 111 0.01 10.95 19.10
C HIS A 111 0.12 9.45 18.83
N MET A 112 1.29 8.94 18.45
CA MET A 112 1.43 7.57 17.94
C MET A 112 1.08 6.49 18.98
N ALA A 113 1.30 6.79 20.27
CA ALA A 113 0.89 5.95 21.40
C ALA A 113 -0.63 5.96 21.66
N GLU A 114 -1.38 6.97 21.19
CA GLU A 114 -2.83 7.02 21.35
C GLU A 114 -3.53 6.03 20.41
N VAL A 115 -4.67 5.50 20.86
CA VAL A 115 -5.51 4.65 20.01
C VAL A 115 -6.38 5.49 19.09
N VAL A 116 -6.46 5.09 17.83
CA VAL A 116 -7.41 5.64 16.86
C VAL A 116 -8.80 5.01 17.09
N LYS A 117 -9.69 5.76 17.75
CA LYS A 117 -11.09 5.36 18.02
C LYS A 117 -12.07 6.28 17.25
N ARG A 118 -13.31 5.80 17.01
CA ARG A 118 -14.40 6.66 16.49
C ARG A 118 -14.74 7.75 17.50
N CYS A 119 -15.30 8.89 17.06
CA CYS A 119 -15.75 9.90 18.01
C CYS A 119 -17.03 9.46 18.75
N PRO A 120 -17.30 9.96 19.96
CA PRO A 120 -18.46 9.54 20.76
C PRO A 120 -19.83 9.75 20.08
N HIS A 121 -19.91 10.64 19.09
CA HIS A 121 -21.14 10.84 18.30
C HIS A 121 -21.40 9.66 17.35
N HIS A 122 -20.40 9.26 16.57
CA HIS A 122 -20.49 8.12 15.65
C HIS A 122 -20.44 6.77 16.38
N GLU A 123 -19.75 6.67 17.51
CA GLU A 123 -19.77 5.46 18.34
C GLU A 123 -21.16 5.15 18.90
N ARG A 124 -21.97 6.18 19.16
CA ARG A 124 -23.36 6.04 19.60
C ARG A 124 -24.38 5.96 18.46
N SER A 125 -24.02 6.26 17.21
CA SER A 125 -24.95 6.12 16.09
C SER A 125 -25.24 4.63 15.82
N VAL A 126 -26.50 4.35 15.51
CA VAL A 126 -26.94 3.02 15.06
C VAL A 126 -26.84 3.03 13.54
N GLU A 127 -25.73 2.51 13.02
CA GLU A 127 -25.57 2.31 11.58
C GLU A 127 -26.43 1.11 11.13
N PRO A 128 -27.24 1.22 10.07
CA PRO A 128 -28.01 0.09 9.55
C PRO A 128 -27.09 -0.85 8.77
N GLY A 129 -26.74 -1.97 9.39
CA GLY A 129 -25.90 -3.01 8.82
C GLY A 129 -24.64 -3.29 9.66
N ASP A 130 -24.35 -4.58 9.82
CA ASP A 130 -23.18 -5.13 10.50
C ASP A 130 -23.10 -4.91 12.03
N ASP A 131 -23.80 -5.79 12.75
CA ASP A 131 -23.77 -5.95 14.22
C ASP A 131 -22.54 -6.74 14.71
N ALA A 132 -21.75 -7.34 13.81
CA ALA A 132 -20.54 -8.08 14.18
C ALA A 132 -19.34 -7.16 14.48
N ALA A 133 -19.34 -5.93 13.98
CA ALA A 133 -18.26 -4.97 14.15
C ALA A 133 -18.45 -4.06 15.38
N PRO A 134 -17.53 -4.06 16.38
CA PRO A 134 -17.62 -3.20 17.54
C PRO A 134 -17.77 -1.72 17.19
N LYS A 135 -18.60 -1.00 17.95
CA LYS A 135 -18.95 0.40 17.65
C LYS A 135 -17.80 1.40 17.83
N SER A 136 -16.73 1.00 18.51
CA SER A 136 -15.51 1.79 18.77
C SER A 136 -14.48 1.73 17.62
N HIS A 137 -14.49 0.66 16.82
CA HIS A 137 -13.51 0.40 15.75
C HIS A 137 -13.65 1.38 14.58
N LEU A 138 -12.55 2.05 14.18
CA LEU A 138 -12.57 2.96 13.04
C LEU A 138 -12.65 2.23 11.70
N ILE A 139 -11.86 1.17 11.53
CA ILE A 139 -11.80 0.37 10.30
C ILE A 139 -12.75 -0.81 10.44
N ARG A 140 -13.60 -1.01 9.42
CA ARG A 140 -14.42 -2.19 9.19
C ARG A 140 -14.03 -2.87 7.88
N VAL A 141 -14.36 -4.15 7.74
CA VAL A 141 -14.26 -4.89 6.48
C VAL A 141 -15.66 -5.18 5.95
N GLU A 142 -15.92 -4.83 4.70
CA GLU A 142 -17.19 -5.10 4.02
C GLU A 142 -17.11 -6.43 3.23
N GLY A 143 -18.22 -7.17 3.17
CA GLY A 143 -18.33 -8.39 2.34
C GLY A 143 -17.62 -9.64 2.87
N ASN A 144 -16.94 -9.60 4.02
CA ASN A 144 -16.25 -10.76 4.60
C ASN A 144 -16.81 -11.13 5.99
N ALA A 145 -17.54 -12.25 6.07
CA ALA A 145 -18.14 -12.75 7.31
C ALA A 145 -17.14 -13.40 8.29
N LEU A 146 -15.88 -13.61 7.87
CA LEU A 146 -14.79 -14.12 8.69
C LEU A 146 -13.93 -12.98 9.30
N ALA A 147 -14.38 -11.74 9.17
CA ALA A 147 -13.73 -10.57 9.77
C ALA A 147 -13.77 -10.62 11.30
N GLN A 148 -12.61 -10.86 11.93
CA GLN A 148 -12.45 -10.85 13.37
C GLN A 148 -11.94 -9.48 13.85
N TYR A 149 -12.78 -8.79 14.62
CA TYR A 149 -12.42 -7.54 15.30
C TYR A 149 -11.76 -7.86 16.64
N THR A 150 -10.60 -7.26 16.92
CA THR A 150 -9.84 -7.48 18.16
C THR A 150 -9.30 -6.17 18.72
N GLU A 151 -9.32 -6.04 20.05
CA GLU A 151 -8.61 -5.00 20.80
C GLU A 151 -7.40 -5.65 21.47
N ASP A 152 -6.21 -5.09 21.29
CA ASP A 152 -4.98 -5.61 21.91
C ASP A 152 -4.84 -5.22 23.40
N GLY A 153 -3.82 -5.73 24.07
CA GLY A 153 -3.54 -5.39 25.48
C GLY A 153 -3.22 -3.90 25.74
N ASN A 154 -2.96 -3.11 24.69
CA ASN A 154 -2.75 -1.67 24.74
C ASN A 154 -4.01 -0.88 24.34
N GLY A 155 -5.15 -1.55 24.14
CA GLY A 155 -6.41 -0.96 23.70
C GLY A 155 -6.49 -0.64 22.21
N ARG A 156 -5.52 -1.05 21.38
CA ARG A 156 -5.51 -0.78 19.93
C ARG A 156 -6.50 -1.68 19.20
N HIS A 157 -7.35 -1.05 18.42
CA HIS A 157 -8.29 -1.74 17.54
C HIS A 157 -7.58 -2.29 16.30
N SER A 158 -7.79 -3.57 15.99
CA SER A 158 -7.42 -4.18 14.70
C SER A 158 -8.55 -5.03 14.14
N VAL A 159 -8.60 -5.17 12.82
CA VAL A 159 -9.49 -6.13 12.13
C VAL A 159 -8.65 -7.12 11.34
N CYS A 160 -9.00 -8.40 11.45
CA CYS A 160 -8.31 -9.51 10.80
C CYS A 160 -9.27 -10.21 9.84
N VAL A 161 -8.80 -10.57 8.65
CA VAL A 161 -9.49 -11.50 7.74
C VAL A 161 -8.52 -12.57 7.26
N PRO A 162 -8.99 -13.80 6.96
CA PRO A 162 -8.20 -14.77 6.23
C PRO A 162 -7.67 -14.16 4.93
N TYR A 163 -6.43 -14.48 4.59
CA TYR A 163 -5.90 -14.20 3.26
C TYR A 163 -6.50 -15.20 2.27
N GLU A 164 -7.20 -14.68 1.27
CA GLU A 164 -7.72 -15.45 0.13
C GLU A 164 -6.78 -15.27 -1.07
N GLU A 165 -6.45 -16.35 -1.77
CA GLU A 165 -5.63 -16.28 -2.98
C GLU A 165 -6.37 -15.55 -4.12
N PRO A 166 -5.66 -14.90 -5.06
CA PRO A 166 -6.29 -14.23 -6.19
C PRO A 166 -7.13 -15.20 -7.01
N GLN A 167 -8.33 -14.77 -7.43
CA GLN A 167 -9.15 -15.56 -8.34
C GLN A 167 -8.42 -15.85 -9.66
N VAL A 168 -8.72 -16.99 -10.28
CA VAL A 168 -8.08 -17.42 -11.54
C VAL A 168 -8.20 -16.32 -12.61
N GLY A 169 -7.06 -15.80 -13.06
CA GLY A 169 -6.97 -14.69 -14.02
C GLY A 169 -6.70 -13.32 -13.40
N SER A 170 -6.79 -13.17 -12.07
CA SER A 170 -6.31 -12.01 -11.32
C SER A 170 -4.87 -12.21 -10.83
N GLN A 171 -4.14 -11.11 -10.63
CA GLN A 171 -2.85 -11.11 -9.92
C GLN A 171 -2.96 -10.62 -8.47
N CYS A 172 -4.14 -10.13 -8.07
CA CYS A 172 -4.37 -9.46 -6.79
C CYS A 172 -5.65 -9.97 -6.13
N SER A 173 -5.64 -10.07 -4.80
CA SER A 173 -6.82 -10.28 -3.96
C SER A 173 -7.34 -8.92 -3.48
N ALA A 174 -8.63 -8.76 -3.16
CA ALA A 174 -9.18 -7.48 -2.69
C ALA A 174 -9.64 -7.57 -1.23
N ILE A 175 -9.28 -6.57 -0.41
CA ILE A 175 -9.90 -6.32 0.89
C ILE A 175 -10.68 -5.01 0.83
N LEU A 176 -11.96 -5.06 1.22
CA LEU A 176 -12.86 -3.91 1.17
C LEU A 176 -12.89 -3.22 2.55
N LEU A 177 -12.23 -2.08 2.67
CA LEU A 177 -12.10 -1.35 3.93
C LEU A 177 -13.09 -0.17 4.02
N ASN A 178 -13.74 0.00 5.17
CA ASN A 178 -14.67 1.09 5.41
C ASN A 178 -14.23 1.87 6.65
N TYR A 179 -14.10 3.20 6.52
CA TYR A 179 -13.64 4.07 7.60
C TYR A 179 -14.81 4.80 8.25
N MET A 180 -15.15 4.46 9.48
CA MET A 180 -16.46 4.78 10.08
C MET A 180 -16.51 6.12 10.83
N CYS A 181 -15.59 7.05 10.55
CA CYS A 181 -15.55 8.38 11.17
C CYS A 181 -14.74 9.37 10.31
N ASN A 182 -15.19 10.63 10.18
CA ASN A 182 -14.41 11.65 9.47
C ASN A 182 -13.12 12.00 10.23
N SER A 183 -12.05 12.31 9.50
CA SER A 183 -10.76 12.75 10.08
C SER A 183 -10.92 14.00 10.94
N SER A 184 -11.89 14.86 10.61
CA SER A 184 -12.19 16.12 11.30
C SER A 184 -13.05 15.97 12.57
N CYS A 185 -13.52 14.78 12.91
CA CYS A 185 -14.43 14.59 14.06
C CYS A 185 -13.75 14.91 15.40
N MET A 186 -14.34 15.87 16.12
CA MET A 186 -13.96 16.19 17.50
C MET A 186 -14.23 14.99 18.42
N GLY A 187 -13.33 14.75 19.38
CA GLY A 187 -13.39 13.59 20.27
C GLY A 187 -13.01 12.24 19.63
N GLY A 188 -12.60 12.22 18.36
CA GLY A 188 -11.99 11.06 17.71
C GLY A 188 -10.61 11.44 17.15
N MET A 189 -10.44 11.31 15.83
CA MET A 189 -9.20 11.72 15.14
C MET A 189 -8.88 13.23 15.31
N ASN A 190 -9.87 14.11 15.40
CA ASN A 190 -9.71 15.54 15.64
C ASN A 190 -8.68 16.25 14.73
N ARG A 191 -8.79 16.02 13.41
CA ARG A 191 -7.91 16.55 12.34
C ARG A 191 -6.46 16.05 12.38
N ARG A 192 -6.14 15.06 13.23
CA ARG A 192 -4.82 14.42 13.25
C ARG A 192 -4.72 13.41 12.10
N PRO A 193 -3.65 13.43 11.29
CA PRO A 193 -3.47 12.48 10.20
C PRO A 193 -3.23 11.07 10.74
N ILE A 194 -3.82 10.08 10.07
CA ILE A 194 -3.66 8.66 10.40
C ILE A 194 -2.98 7.91 9.25
N MET A 195 -2.31 6.82 9.60
CA MET A 195 -1.84 5.80 8.68
C MET A 195 -2.59 4.50 8.96
N THR A 196 -2.94 3.79 7.89
CA THR A 196 -3.38 2.40 7.97
C THR A 196 -2.18 1.51 7.69
N ILE A 197 -1.92 0.58 8.58
CA ILE A 197 -0.94 -0.49 8.42
C ILE A 197 -1.71 -1.74 8.06
N ILE A 198 -1.38 -2.35 6.92
CA ILE A 198 -1.84 -3.69 6.54
C ILE A 198 -0.68 -4.65 6.75
N THR A 199 -0.91 -5.69 7.55
CA THR A 199 0.09 -6.72 7.85
C THR A 199 -0.34 -8.09 7.35
N LEU A 200 0.62 -8.85 6.82
CA LEU A 200 0.50 -10.26 6.43
C LEU A 200 1.67 -11.01 7.09
N GLU A 201 1.39 -11.89 8.05
CA GLU A 201 2.41 -12.74 8.73
C GLU A 201 3.69 -12.00 9.19
N SER A 202 3.54 -10.89 9.92
CA SER A 202 4.64 -10.03 10.40
C SER A 202 5.34 -9.17 9.33
N LYS A 203 4.78 -9.05 8.13
CA LYS A 203 5.24 -8.16 7.05
C LYS A 203 4.23 -7.03 6.91
N GLU A 204 4.67 -5.80 6.75
CA GLU A 204 3.80 -4.62 6.91
C GLU A 204 3.95 -3.62 5.77
N ARG A 205 2.82 -3.06 5.34
CA ARG A 205 2.74 -1.96 4.38
C ARG A 205 1.83 -0.89 4.90
N CYS A 206 2.20 0.37 4.70
CA CYS A 206 1.50 1.50 5.27
C CYS A 206 1.17 2.58 4.23
N PHE A 207 0.02 3.21 4.42
CA PHE A 207 -0.45 4.33 3.60
C PHE A 207 -1.19 5.34 4.49
N GLU A 208 -1.12 6.62 4.15
CA GLU A 208 -1.87 7.65 4.86
C GLU A 208 -3.36 7.60 4.48
N VAL A 209 -4.26 7.89 5.42
CA VAL A 209 -5.70 7.93 5.15
C VAL A 209 -6.31 9.27 5.59
N ARG A 210 -7.13 9.83 4.71
CA ARG A 210 -7.99 10.99 4.98
C ARG A 210 -9.44 10.68 4.66
N VAL A 211 -10.20 10.38 5.71
CA VAL A 211 -11.66 10.31 5.67
C VAL A 211 -12.24 11.73 5.62
N CYS A 212 -12.92 12.08 4.53
CA CYS A 212 -13.44 13.43 4.25
C CYS A 212 -14.67 13.40 3.34
N ALA A 213 -15.48 14.46 3.36
CA ALA A 213 -16.72 14.52 2.57
C ALA A 213 -16.52 14.63 1.04
N CYS A 214 -15.36 15.14 0.58
CA CYS A 214 -15.09 15.39 -0.84
C CYS A 214 -13.70 14.88 -1.26
N PRO A 215 -13.48 13.56 -1.37
CA PRO A 215 -12.18 12.95 -1.66
C PRO A 215 -11.43 13.57 -2.83
N GLY A 216 -12.05 13.64 -4.02
CA GLY A 216 -11.39 14.19 -5.22
C GLY A 216 -10.98 15.66 -5.12
N ARG A 217 -11.66 16.47 -4.29
CA ARG A 217 -11.26 17.86 -4.03
C ARG A 217 -10.06 17.92 -3.09
N ASP A 218 -10.14 17.21 -1.98
CA ASP A 218 -9.09 17.22 -0.96
C ASP A 218 -7.79 16.61 -1.51
N CYS A 219 -7.89 15.55 -2.33
CA CYS A 219 -6.77 14.96 -3.09
C CYS A 219 -6.05 16.01 -3.95
N ARG A 220 -6.76 16.63 -4.91
CA ARG A 220 -6.20 17.70 -5.78
C ARG A 220 -5.60 18.86 -5.00
N THR A 221 -6.19 19.20 -3.86
CA THR A 221 -5.72 20.30 -3.01
C THR A 221 -4.41 19.95 -2.31
N GLU A 222 -4.30 18.73 -1.78
CA GLU A 222 -3.08 18.26 -1.13
C GLU A 222 -1.95 17.96 -2.14
N GLU A 223 -2.26 17.38 -3.31
CA GLU A 223 -1.33 17.19 -4.42
C GLU A 223 -0.79 18.54 -4.92
N GLY A 224 -1.67 19.49 -5.26
CA GLY A 224 -1.24 20.83 -5.69
C GLY A 224 -0.45 21.60 -4.63
N ASN A 225 -0.64 21.31 -3.35
CA ASN A 225 0.20 21.87 -2.27
C ASN A 225 1.56 21.14 -2.16
N PHE A 226 1.61 19.84 -2.46
CA PHE A 226 2.83 19.04 -2.49
C PHE A 226 3.74 19.45 -3.65
N THR A 227 3.20 19.60 -4.86
CA THR A 227 3.93 20.11 -6.04
C THR A 227 4.52 21.49 -5.76
N LYS A 228 3.70 22.45 -5.30
CA LYS A 228 4.17 23.80 -4.91
C LYS A 228 5.25 23.79 -3.83
N LYS A 229 5.18 22.85 -2.88
CA LYS A 229 6.18 22.69 -1.83
C LYS A 229 7.49 22.06 -2.36
N LYS A 230 7.43 21.27 -3.44
CA LYS A 230 8.60 20.77 -4.18
C LYS A 230 9.28 21.92 -4.91
N GLU A 231 8.51 22.72 -5.66
CA GLU A 231 8.98 23.92 -6.38
C GLU A 231 9.62 24.97 -5.44
N LEU A 232 8.92 25.36 -4.36
CA LEU A 232 9.39 26.35 -3.39
C LEU A 232 10.63 25.90 -2.60
N LYS A 233 10.91 24.59 -2.52
CA LYS A 233 12.15 24.07 -1.93
C LYS A 233 13.36 24.23 -2.85
N GLY A 234 13.16 24.40 -4.16
CA GLY A 234 14.24 24.77 -5.09
C GLY A 234 14.61 26.25 -4.99
N SER A 235 13.64 27.15 -4.76
CA SER A 235 13.82 28.61 -4.74
C SER A 235 14.28 29.17 -3.37
N GLY A 236 15.29 28.52 -2.77
CA GLY A 236 15.65 28.68 -1.35
C GLY A 236 16.65 29.79 -0.98
N LYS A 237 16.53 31.03 -1.46
CA LYS A 237 17.34 32.17 -0.94
C LYS A 237 16.47 33.34 -0.46
N ARG A 238 16.54 33.62 0.84
CA ARG A 238 15.89 34.78 1.48
C ARG A 238 16.73 36.03 1.24
N ALA A 239 16.07 37.12 0.84
CA ALA A 239 16.56 38.49 1.05
C ALA A 239 15.44 39.30 1.73
N MET A 240 15.82 40.15 2.68
CA MET A 240 14.89 40.97 3.47
C MET A 240 14.43 42.23 2.69
N PRO A 241 13.31 42.87 3.07
CA PRO A 241 12.58 43.77 2.16
C PRO A 241 13.09 45.22 2.18
N SER A 242 13.01 45.86 1.01
CA SER A 242 13.02 47.32 0.85
C SER A 242 11.85 47.74 -0.05
N ALA A 243 11.00 48.64 0.44
CA ALA A 243 9.84 49.20 -0.26
C ALA A 243 10.21 50.53 -0.97
N PRO A 244 9.25 51.28 -1.56
CA PRO A 244 8.45 50.87 -2.73
C PRO A 244 8.43 51.93 -3.85
N ALA A 245 8.32 51.47 -5.10
CA ALA A 245 7.89 52.21 -6.30
C ALA A 245 7.68 51.15 -7.39
N SER A 246 6.86 51.25 -8.44
CA SER A 246 5.81 52.13 -8.96
C SER A 246 5.36 51.41 -10.26
N GLU A 247 4.17 51.72 -10.77
CA GLU A 247 3.48 51.02 -11.86
C GLU A 247 4.32 50.64 -13.11
N SER A 248 4.08 49.45 -13.67
CA SER A 248 3.77 49.32 -15.11
C SER A 248 3.10 47.97 -15.42
N LEU A 249 1.93 48.04 -16.07
CA LEU A 249 1.29 46.89 -16.71
C LEU A 249 2.01 46.58 -18.03
N LEU A 250 2.27 45.31 -18.35
CA LEU A 250 2.21 44.71 -19.71
C LEU A 250 2.48 43.17 -19.61
N PRO A 251 1.93 42.33 -20.51
CA PRO A 251 1.87 40.89 -20.30
C PRO A 251 3.16 40.17 -20.75
N LYS A 252 3.79 39.41 -19.84
CA LYS A 252 4.91 38.53 -20.21
C LYS A 252 4.42 37.36 -21.06
N LYS A 253 4.89 37.31 -22.32
CA LYS A 253 4.92 36.09 -23.13
C LYS A 253 5.55 34.96 -22.33
N ARG A 254 5.06 33.73 -22.54
CA ARG A 254 5.76 32.51 -22.14
C ARG A 254 7.13 32.51 -22.82
N LEU A 255 8.19 32.62 -22.03
CA LEU A 255 9.55 32.26 -22.42
C LEU A 255 9.87 30.95 -21.71
N ALA A 256 10.65 30.11 -22.37
CA ALA A 256 11.01 28.78 -21.85
C ALA A 256 11.73 28.90 -20.50
N GLU A 257 11.57 27.90 -19.64
CA GLU A 257 12.49 27.70 -18.52
C GLU A 257 13.88 27.46 -19.10
N GLU A 258 14.79 28.41 -18.86
CA GLU A 258 16.21 28.19 -19.08
C GLU A 258 16.70 27.21 -18.01
N GLU A 259 17.45 26.19 -18.43
CA GLU A 259 17.97 25.14 -17.56
C GLU A 259 18.96 25.74 -16.53
N GLU A 260 18.49 25.98 -15.31
CA GLU A 260 19.25 26.71 -14.29
C GLU A 260 20.36 25.82 -13.67
N VAL A 261 21.57 25.92 -14.23
CA VAL A 261 22.74 25.14 -13.79
C VAL A 261 23.37 25.74 -12.52
N PHE A 262 23.37 24.97 -11.44
CA PHE A 262 24.04 25.31 -10.18
C PHE A 262 25.41 24.63 -10.04
N THR A 263 26.39 25.32 -9.45
CA THR A 263 27.72 24.75 -9.18
C THR A 263 27.88 24.34 -7.70
N LEU A 264 28.28 23.08 -7.46
CA LEU A 264 28.54 22.53 -6.13
C LEU A 264 30.02 22.17 -5.98
N GLN A 265 30.72 22.82 -5.05
CA GLN A 265 32.13 22.50 -4.77
C GLN A 265 32.24 21.32 -3.79
N ILE A 266 32.89 20.25 -4.23
CA ILE A 266 33.08 19.01 -3.44
C ILE A 266 34.58 18.80 -3.23
N ARG A 267 34.98 18.53 -1.97
CA ARG A 267 36.38 18.19 -1.63
C ARG A 267 36.57 16.68 -1.63
N GLY A 268 37.61 16.20 -2.34
CA GLY A 268 38.00 14.79 -2.39
C GLY A 268 37.35 14.02 -3.54
N HIS A 269 38.17 13.22 -4.24
CA HIS A 269 37.82 12.56 -5.50
C HIS A 269 36.65 11.58 -5.36
N ASP A 270 36.70 10.67 -4.39
CA ASP A 270 35.69 9.60 -4.26
C ASP A 270 34.31 10.16 -3.89
N ARG A 271 34.27 11.27 -3.14
CA ARG A 271 33.05 12.02 -2.86
C ARG A 271 32.52 12.69 -4.12
N TYR A 272 33.37 13.31 -4.92
CA TYR A 272 32.98 13.87 -6.21
C TYR A 272 32.42 12.78 -7.15
N GLU A 273 33.07 11.62 -7.27
CA GLU A 273 32.54 10.51 -8.08
C GLU A 273 31.17 10.03 -7.58
N TRP A 274 30.98 9.91 -6.26
CA TRP A 274 29.70 9.49 -5.70
C TRP A 274 28.58 10.47 -6.03
N PHE A 275 28.80 11.77 -5.81
CA PHE A 275 27.83 12.81 -6.18
C PHE A 275 27.58 12.90 -7.69
N LYS A 276 28.62 12.74 -8.52
CA LYS A 276 28.49 12.71 -9.98
C LYS A 276 27.61 11.54 -10.42
N ARG A 277 27.89 10.32 -9.96
CA ARG A 277 27.11 9.12 -10.29
C ARG A 277 25.62 9.26 -9.93
N MET A 278 25.30 9.94 -8.82
CA MET A 278 23.91 10.26 -8.48
C MET A 278 23.29 11.28 -9.44
N ASN A 279 24.01 12.35 -9.76
CA ASN A 279 23.53 13.41 -10.65
C ASN A 279 23.25 12.86 -12.06
N ASP A 280 24.21 12.13 -12.63
CA ASP A 280 24.09 11.47 -13.93
C ASP A 280 22.88 10.51 -13.98
N ALA A 281 22.57 9.84 -12.86
CA ALA A 281 21.42 8.94 -12.75
C ALA A 281 20.06 9.65 -12.61
N LEU A 282 20.02 10.88 -12.09
CA LEU A 282 18.81 11.71 -12.05
C LEU A 282 18.54 12.32 -13.43
N GLU A 283 19.56 12.86 -14.10
CA GLU A 283 19.46 13.36 -15.48
C GLU A 283 19.06 12.28 -16.50
N ALA A 284 19.29 11.01 -16.19
CA ALA A 284 18.84 9.87 -16.99
C ALA A 284 17.35 9.54 -16.79
N GLN A 285 16.76 9.89 -15.63
CA GLN A 285 15.34 9.68 -15.32
C GLN A 285 14.46 10.82 -15.85
N ASP A 286 14.97 12.06 -15.86
CA ASP A 286 14.22 13.23 -16.34
C ASP A 286 14.14 13.33 -17.88
N LYS A 287 14.89 12.51 -18.61
CA LYS A 287 14.80 12.40 -20.07
C LYS A 287 13.65 11.46 -20.48
N PRO A 288 12.55 11.96 -21.08
CA PRO A 288 11.48 11.08 -21.55
C PRO A 288 12.00 10.16 -22.66
N GLU A 289 11.71 8.86 -22.55
CA GLU A 289 12.14 7.88 -23.55
C GLU A 289 11.64 8.27 -24.96
N PRO A 290 12.52 8.38 -25.97
CA PRO A 290 12.07 8.50 -27.35
C PRO A 290 11.39 7.19 -27.76
N GLN A 291 10.10 7.28 -28.10
CA GLN A 291 9.31 6.17 -28.63
C GLN A 291 10.09 5.41 -29.71
N LYS A 292 10.14 4.08 -29.60
CA LYS A 292 10.83 3.19 -30.56
C LYS A 292 10.23 3.30 -31.96
N LEU A 293 10.69 4.27 -32.74
CA LEU A 293 10.46 4.34 -34.17
C LEU A 293 11.50 3.48 -34.90
N THR A 294 10.99 2.58 -35.73
CA THR A 294 11.76 1.56 -36.43
C THR A 294 12.73 2.16 -37.45
N LEU A 295 14.02 1.90 -37.26
CA LEU A 295 15.09 2.32 -38.18
C LEU A 295 15.01 1.55 -39.52
N LYS A 296 14.31 2.12 -40.50
CA LYS A 296 14.57 1.84 -41.92
C LYS A 296 15.83 2.61 -42.34
N CYS A 297 16.97 1.91 -42.44
CA CYS A 297 18.21 2.52 -42.92
C CYS A 297 18.09 2.93 -44.41
N ARG A 298 18.68 4.06 -44.77
CA ARG A 298 18.50 4.72 -46.06
C ARG A 298 19.55 4.28 -47.08
N LYS A 299 19.08 3.86 -48.26
CA LYS A 299 19.59 4.19 -49.61
C LYS A 299 21.06 4.64 -49.69
N CYS A 300 21.97 3.69 -49.96
CA CYS A 300 23.24 3.97 -50.63
C CYS A 300 23.11 3.53 -52.09
N ARG A 301 23.32 4.47 -53.02
CA ARG A 301 23.48 4.21 -54.45
C ARG A 301 24.95 4.50 -54.75
N ASP A 302 25.69 3.50 -55.20
CA ASP A 302 26.72 3.63 -56.23
C ASP A 302 27.13 2.24 -56.75
N GLU A 303 27.35 2.14 -58.05
CA GLU A 303 27.69 0.89 -58.74
C GLU A 303 29.22 0.82 -58.99
N ILE A 304 29.84 -0.33 -58.68
CA ILE A 304 31.04 -0.81 -59.39
C ILE A 304 30.95 -2.36 -59.51
N LYS A 305 30.82 -2.85 -60.75
CA LYS A 305 31.20 -4.22 -61.18
C LYS A 305 32.71 -4.19 -61.48
N PRO A 306 33.53 -5.27 -61.36
CA PRO A 306 33.32 -6.59 -61.99
C PRO A 306 33.81 -7.78 -61.09
N LYS A 307 33.79 -9.08 -61.43
CA LYS A 307 34.41 -9.79 -62.58
C LYS A 307 33.78 -11.19 -62.85
N LYS A 308 34.07 -11.69 -64.06
CA LYS A 308 33.53 -12.91 -64.69
C LYS A 308 34.16 -14.22 -64.17
N GLY A 309 33.40 -15.33 -64.21
CA GLY A 309 33.93 -16.69 -64.06
C GLY A 309 32.95 -17.79 -64.50
N LYS A 310 33.18 -18.33 -65.72
CA LYS A 310 32.80 -19.67 -66.28
C LYS A 310 32.31 -20.70 -65.24
N LYS A 311 31.32 -21.59 -65.47
CA LYS A 311 30.83 -22.35 -66.66
C LYS A 311 29.34 -22.72 -66.40
N LEU A 312 28.54 -23.48 -67.18
CA LEU A 312 28.67 -24.26 -68.44
C LEU A 312 27.41 -24.01 -69.32
N LEU A 313 26.71 -25.08 -69.74
CA LEU A 313 25.47 -25.21 -70.51
C LEU A 313 24.96 -26.66 -70.29
N VAL A 314 23.64 -26.86 -70.15
CA VAL A 314 22.88 -28.02 -70.71
C VAL A 314 21.49 -27.46 -71.11
N LYS A 315 20.88 -28.05 -72.15
CA LYS A 315 19.65 -27.62 -72.82
C LYS A 315 18.83 -28.88 -73.13
N ASP A 316 17.59 -28.92 -72.67
CA ASP A 316 16.52 -29.86 -73.02
C ASP A 316 15.24 -28.99 -72.97
N GLU A 317 14.67 -28.53 -74.08
CA GLU A 317 13.87 -29.21 -75.13
C GLU A 317 12.49 -29.71 -74.66
N ASP A 318 11.46 -29.11 -75.28
CA ASP A 318 10.04 -29.44 -75.14
C ASP A 318 9.74 -30.88 -75.56
N SER A 319 8.70 -31.48 -74.95
CA SER A 319 7.84 -32.48 -75.59
C SER A 319 6.48 -32.56 -74.88
N GLU A 320 5.42 -32.42 -75.69
CA GLU A 320 4.01 -32.82 -75.50
C GLU A 320 3.14 -32.13 -74.42
#